data_AF-A0A2H0A0S2-F1
#
_entry.id   AF-A0A2H0A0S2-F1
#
_cell.length_a   1.000
_cell.length_b   1.000
_cell.length_c   1.000
_cell.angle_alpha   90.00
_cell.angle_beta   90.00
_cell.angle_gamma   90.00
#
_symmetry.space_group_name_H-M   'P 1'
#
loop_
_entity.id
_entity.type
_entity.pdbx_description
1 polymer ?
#
loop_
_entity_poly.entity_id
_entity_poly.type
_entity_poly.pdbx_seq_one_letter_code
_entity_poly.pdbx_strand_id
1 'polypeptide(L)'
;MAKKPKKDKGEPERESIQQDEMEKLVTQGKKQGYLTMAQITKGLPDEMMSPDQIDETLMWFDDHDIEVVEKKKILKASEKKDDEDDDDDKISKSDEIDSLSTYGTVTDPVKMYLREMGMVTLLSREGEIEIAKKIEAGEQEVLRVMLETTLGVDSIINLGDQIAAGTLRPKHVLRDIDEGDTIVDESIQIEKFLEMIDAIKQIDEENQEFREQLFSSLKMDSEERRRTMRSIRRRNRKIFEYFKEWRLESNVIDGIEEMILEQVQWFDTTQKVFCKCAAIFEAPVTDVREKIEVPEKKFVQWACKCSDRNKQEIISTYNDLRVFQTQMDQREKELKADVRTLKRVIASIEEGRAMAKIAKSELVKANLRLVVSIAKKYTNRGLQL
;
A
#
# COMPACT_ATOMS: atom_id res chain seq x y z
N MET A 1 -31.94 -4.32 -50.78
CA MET A 1 -30.77 -3.43 -50.97
C MET A 1 -30.57 -2.61 -49.69
N ALA A 2 -29.75 -3.09 -48.76
CA ALA A 2 -29.46 -2.43 -47.49
C ALA A 2 -28.12 -1.67 -47.59
N LYS A 3 -28.14 -0.39 -47.18
CA LYS A 3 -27.01 0.55 -47.21
C LYS A 3 -25.87 0.07 -46.29
N LYS A 4 -24.64 0.01 -46.81
CA LYS A 4 -23.41 -0.14 -46.02
C LYS A 4 -23.17 1.14 -45.18
N PRO A 5 -22.68 1.04 -43.92
CA PRO A 5 -22.31 2.21 -43.14
C PRO A 5 -20.98 2.78 -43.63
N LYS A 6 -20.88 4.12 -43.62
CA LYS A 6 -19.67 4.88 -43.93
C LYS A 6 -18.64 4.65 -42.80
N LYS A 7 -17.44 4.19 -43.15
CA LYS A 7 -16.26 4.21 -42.25
C LYS A 7 -15.93 5.66 -41.92
N ASP A 8 -15.91 5.96 -40.62
CA ASP A 8 -15.53 7.24 -40.05
C ASP A 8 -14.03 7.49 -40.33
N LYS A 9 -13.68 8.69 -40.79
CA LYS A 9 -12.30 9.05 -41.19
C LYS A 9 -11.51 9.72 -40.04
N GLY A 10 -12.06 9.75 -38.83
CA GLY A 10 -11.53 10.50 -37.69
C GLY A 10 -10.69 9.72 -36.67
N GLU A 11 -10.59 8.39 -36.76
CA GLU A 11 -9.79 7.58 -35.81
C GLU A 11 -8.27 7.81 -35.88
N PRO A 12 -7.61 7.91 -37.06
CA PRO A 12 -6.14 8.01 -37.09
C PRO A 12 -5.59 9.41 -36.72
N GLU A 13 -6.36 10.48 -36.90
CA GLU A 13 -5.96 11.84 -36.47
C GLU A 13 -6.13 12.05 -34.95
N ARG A 14 -6.97 11.25 -34.28
CA ARG A 14 -7.21 11.35 -32.84
C ARG A 14 -6.12 10.66 -32.02
N GLU A 15 -5.61 9.52 -32.50
CA GLU A 15 -4.46 8.84 -31.88
C GLU A 15 -3.18 9.69 -31.95
N SER A 16 -2.97 10.45 -33.03
CA SER A 16 -1.78 11.32 -33.16
C SER A 16 -1.80 12.50 -32.18
N ILE A 17 -2.97 13.09 -31.91
CA ILE A 17 -3.09 14.20 -30.95
C ILE A 17 -2.82 13.71 -29.52
N GLN A 18 -3.27 12.49 -29.19
CA GLN A 18 -3.05 11.87 -27.88
C GLN A 18 -1.57 11.55 -27.64
N GLN A 19 -0.84 11.09 -28.66
CA GLN A 19 0.60 10.83 -28.56
C GLN A 19 1.40 12.13 -28.37
N ASP A 20 1.04 13.21 -29.08
CA ASP A 20 1.70 14.51 -28.95
C ASP A 20 1.52 15.14 -27.55
N GLU A 21 0.37 14.95 -26.90
CA GLU A 21 0.13 15.44 -25.54
C GLU A 21 0.90 14.62 -24.49
N MET A 22 0.98 13.30 -24.66
CA MET A 22 1.78 12.42 -23.81
C MET A 22 3.28 12.73 -23.93
N GLU A 23 3.81 12.98 -25.13
CA GLU A 23 5.21 13.38 -25.32
C GLU A 23 5.54 14.72 -24.65
N LYS A 24 4.63 15.69 -24.69
CA LYS A 24 4.79 16.96 -23.96
C LYS A 24 4.88 16.74 -22.45
N LEU A 25 4.04 15.87 -21.90
CA LEU A 25 4.09 15.53 -20.47
C LEU A 25 5.39 14.78 -20.11
N VAL A 26 5.91 13.91 -20.97
CA VAL A 26 7.22 13.26 -20.74
C VAL A 26 8.37 14.25 -20.78
N THR A 27 8.40 15.18 -21.73
CA THR A 27 9.46 16.18 -21.78
C THR A 27 9.42 17.11 -20.55
N GLN A 28 8.22 17.41 -20.03
CA GLN A 28 8.04 18.16 -18.80
C GLN A 28 8.46 17.34 -17.57
N GLY A 29 8.09 16.06 -17.52
CA GLY A 29 8.44 15.13 -16.45
C GLY A 29 9.93 14.85 -16.38
N LYS A 30 10.59 14.60 -17.51
CA LYS A 30 12.06 14.43 -17.59
C LYS A 30 12.81 15.68 -17.15
N LYS A 31 12.26 16.88 -17.38
CA LYS A 31 12.86 18.13 -16.89
C LYS A 31 12.71 18.32 -15.38
N GLN A 32 11.60 17.86 -14.80
CA GLN A 32 11.28 18.07 -13.38
C GLN A 32 11.70 16.89 -12.50
N GLY A 33 11.93 15.71 -13.08
CA GLY A 33 12.15 14.44 -12.37
C GLY A 33 10.88 13.86 -11.73
N TYR A 34 9.76 14.58 -11.77
CA TYR A 34 8.48 14.16 -11.21
C TYR A 34 7.31 14.82 -11.96
N LEU A 35 6.13 14.18 -11.95
CA LEU A 35 4.84 14.78 -12.34
C LEU A 35 3.86 14.73 -11.16
N THR A 36 2.96 15.71 -11.09
CA THR A 36 1.88 15.67 -10.09
C THR A 36 0.58 15.17 -10.69
N MET A 37 -0.25 14.48 -9.89
CA MET A 37 -1.57 14.00 -10.33
C MET A 37 -2.44 15.13 -10.91
N ALA A 38 -2.32 16.35 -10.38
CA ALA A 38 -3.02 17.52 -10.91
C ALA A 38 -2.51 17.97 -12.29
N GLN A 39 -1.21 17.79 -12.59
CA GLN A 39 -0.66 18.07 -13.92
C GLN A 39 -1.06 17.01 -14.94
N ILE A 40 -1.11 15.75 -14.52
CA ILE A 40 -1.60 14.62 -15.33
C ILE A 40 -3.08 14.83 -15.68
N THR A 41 -3.91 15.14 -14.68
CA THR A 41 -5.36 15.39 -14.85
C THR A 41 -5.64 16.61 -15.74
N LYS A 42 -4.76 17.62 -15.74
CA LYS A 42 -4.92 18.81 -16.58
C LYS A 42 -4.42 18.61 -18.02
N GLY A 43 -3.51 17.66 -18.23
CA GLY A 43 -2.87 17.40 -19.51
C GLY A 43 -3.51 16.28 -20.32
N LEU A 44 -4.37 15.46 -19.72
CA LEU A 44 -5.05 14.34 -20.39
C LEU A 44 -6.52 14.69 -20.69
N PRO A 45 -7.06 14.26 -21.84
CA PRO A 45 -8.49 14.36 -22.15
C PRO A 45 -9.36 13.57 -21.16
N ASP A 46 -10.58 14.04 -20.89
CA ASP A 46 -11.55 13.42 -19.96
C ASP A 46 -11.85 11.93 -20.28
N GLU A 47 -11.66 11.50 -21.53
CA GLU A 47 -11.84 10.10 -21.96
C GLU A 47 -10.76 9.14 -21.41
N MET A 48 -9.59 9.63 -20.99
CA MET A 48 -8.53 8.82 -20.35
C MET A 48 -8.63 8.79 -18.81
N MET A 49 -9.67 9.39 -18.25
CA MET A 49 -9.89 9.43 -16.80
C MET A 49 -10.63 8.19 -16.27
N SER A 50 -10.79 7.15 -17.09
CA SER A 50 -11.25 5.85 -16.58
C SER A 50 -10.18 5.25 -15.66
N PRO A 51 -10.56 4.59 -14.55
CA PRO A 51 -9.60 4.01 -13.61
C PRO A 51 -8.55 3.09 -14.28
N ASP A 52 -8.96 2.35 -15.31
CA ASP A 52 -8.07 1.44 -16.05
C ASP A 52 -7.06 2.17 -16.95
N GLN A 53 -7.41 3.36 -17.47
CA GLN A 53 -6.52 4.17 -18.32
C GLN A 53 -5.61 5.07 -17.49
N ILE A 54 -6.05 5.54 -16.32
CA ILE A 54 -5.17 6.24 -15.37
C ILE A 54 -4.00 5.34 -15.01
N ASP A 55 -4.26 4.08 -14.67
CA ASP A 55 -3.23 3.07 -14.43
C ASP A 55 -2.28 2.89 -15.64
N GLU A 56 -2.81 2.89 -16.87
CA GLU A 56 -2.02 2.78 -18.10
C GLU A 56 -1.11 4.00 -18.30
N THR A 57 -1.59 5.20 -18.01
CA THR A 57 -0.77 6.42 -18.07
C THR A 57 0.30 6.45 -16.98
N LEU A 58 0.00 5.97 -15.77
CA LEU A 58 0.97 5.89 -14.67
C LEU A 58 2.09 4.89 -14.97
N MET A 59 1.76 3.74 -15.55
CA MET A 59 2.76 2.78 -16.02
C MET A 59 3.66 3.38 -17.11
N TRP A 60 3.08 4.12 -18.05
CA TRP A 60 3.83 4.74 -19.13
C TRP A 60 4.80 5.82 -18.64
N PHE A 61 4.46 6.55 -17.58
CA PHE A 61 5.38 7.49 -16.92
C PHE A 61 6.47 6.78 -16.10
N ASP A 62 6.16 5.65 -15.45
CA ASP A 62 7.14 4.83 -14.73
C ASP A 62 8.19 4.23 -15.68
N ASP A 63 7.76 3.76 -16.87
CA ASP A 63 8.66 3.28 -17.95
C ASP A 63 9.62 4.38 -18.46
N HIS A 64 9.27 5.65 -18.27
CA HIS A 64 10.09 6.80 -18.67
C HIS A 64 10.90 7.41 -17.50
N ASP A 65 10.99 6.72 -16.36
CA ASP A 65 11.67 7.15 -15.13
C ASP A 65 11.12 8.47 -14.54
N ILE A 66 9.80 8.68 -14.63
CA ILE A 66 9.14 9.89 -14.10
C ILE A 66 8.29 9.51 -12.88
N GLU A 67 8.67 10.02 -11.70
CA GLU A 67 7.94 9.76 -10.45
C GLU A 67 6.64 10.56 -10.41
N VAL A 68 5.49 9.90 -10.20
CA VAL A 68 4.21 10.58 -10.04
C VAL A 68 3.88 10.79 -8.56
N VAL A 69 3.77 12.05 -8.14
CA VAL A 69 3.58 12.45 -6.74
C VAL A 69 2.23 13.12 -6.54
N GLU A 70 1.48 12.75 -5.51
CA GLU A 70 0.12 13.30 -5.27
C GLU A 70 0.12 14.79 -4.90
N LYS A 71 1.12 15.25 -4.15
CA LYS A 71 1.30 16.66 -3.78
C LYS A 71 2.78 17.00 -3.74
N LYS A 72 3.15 18.23 -4.11
CA LYS A 72 4.51 18.76 -3.90
C LYS A 72 4.91 18.52 -2.43
N LYS A 73 5.82 17.58 -2.18
CA LYS A 73 6.62 17.63 -0.94
C LYS A 73 7.46 18.90 -1.05
N ILE A 74 7.02 19.95 -0.36
CA ILE A 74 7.84 21.14 -0.13
C ILE A 74 8.97 20.70 0.79
N LEU A 75 10.04 20.18 0.20
CA LEU A 75 11.34 20.12 0.84
C LEU A 75 11.95 21.53 0.71
N LYS A 76 11.76 22.36 1.73
CA LYS A 76 12.65 23.48 2.00
C LYS A 76 13.04 23.50 3.47
N ALA A 77 14.30 23.15 3.70
CA ALA A 77 15.03 23.48 4.89
C ALA A 77 15.21 25.01 5.00
N SER A 78 15.10 25.51 6.23
CA SER A 78 15.79 26.64 6.85
C SER A 78 16.31 27.79 5.96
N GLU A 79 15.82 29.01 6.20
CA GLU A 79 16.64 30.10 6.78
C GLU A 79 15.79 31.34 7.16
N LYS A 80 15.95 31.71 8.45
CA LYS A 80 15.86 32.99 9.18
C LYS A 80 15.12 34.22 8.61
N LYS A 81 14.34 34.82 9.53
CA LYS A 81 14.31 36.22 10.05
C LYS A 81 12.86 36.56 10.43
N ASP A 82 12.49 37.39 11.38
CA ASP A 82 13.05 38.10 12.55
C ASP A 82 11.78 38.62 13.27
N ASP A 83 11.85 38.85 14.58
CA ASP A 83 10.77 39.39 15.42
C ASP A 83 10.48 40.90 15.18
N GLU A 84 9.35 41.32 15.77
CA GLU A 84 8.96 42.66 16.27
C GLU A 84 8.13 43.62 15.38
N ASP A 85 6.85 43.72 15.80
CA ASP A 85 6.11 44.88 16.32
C ASP A 85 5.43 45.95 15.43
N ASP A 86 4.19 46.23 15.89
CA ASP A 86 3.32 47.42 15.78
C ASP A 86 2.94 47.92 14.36
N ASP A 87 1.71 48.36 14.07
CA ASP A 87 0.76 49.04 14.94
C ASP A 87 -0.67 49.02 14.33
N ASP A 88 -1.62 48.87 15.23
CA ASP A 88 -2.97 49.45 15.37
C ASP A 88 -4.04 49.58 14.26
N ASP A 89 -5.24 49.24 14.76
CA ASP A 89 -6.52 49.93 14.59
C ASP A 89 -7.49 49.59 13.42
N LYS A 90 -8.45 48.70 13.71
CA LYS A 90 -9.89 49.03 13.59
C LYS A 90 -10.80 48.12 14.41
N ILE A 91 -11.41 48.76 15.41
CA ILE A 91 -12.33 48.23 16.42
C ILE A 91 -13.75 47.92 15.88
N SER A 92 -14.30 46.83 16.41
CA SER A 92 -15.72 46.52 16.70
C SER A 92 -16.67 46.02 15.60
N LYS A 93 -17.04 44.72 15.70
CA LYS A 93 -18.37 44.28 16.15
C LYS A 93 -18.53 42.75 16.03
N SER A 94 -18.31 42.03 17.12
CA SER A 94 -18.97 40.74 17.40
C SER A 94 -18.77 40.33 18.86
N ASP A 95 -19.23 41.16 19.79
CA ASP A 95 -19.27 40.89 21.24
C ASP A 95 -20.42 39.94 21.63
N GLU A 96 -20.51 38.75 21.02
CA GLU A 96 -21.52 37.74 21.42
C GLU A 96 -21.03 36.28 21.44
N ILE A 97 -19.72 36.00 21.35
CA ILE A 97 -19.19 34.62 21.49
C ILE A 97 -18.19 34.48 22.65
N ASP A 98 -17.73 35.57 23.25
CA ASP A 98 -16.68 35.53 24.28
C ASP A 98 -17.19 35.30 25.72
N SER A 99 -18.43 34.82 25.88
CA SER A 99 -19.01 34.45 27.19
C SER A 99 -18.86 32.97 27.55
N LEU A 100 -18.03 32.20 26.82
CA LEU A 100 -17.74 30.79 27.15
C LEU A 100 -16.25 30.52 27.50
N SER A 101 -15.38 31.53 27.39
CA SER A 101 -13.94 31.40 27.60
C SER A 101 -13.51 31.61 29.06
N THR A 102 -14.43 32.06 29.94
CA THR A 102 -14.15 32.41 31.34
C THR A 102 -15.05 31.64 32.33
N TYR A 103 -14.94 30.31 32.37
CA TYR A 103 -15.29 29.54 33.56
C TYR A 103 -14.30 28.40 33.78
N GLY A 104 -13.37 28.63 34.73
CA GLY A 104 -12.80 27.60 35.59
C GLY A 104 -11.79 26.65 34.95
N THR A 105 -10.55 26.76 35.41
CA THR A 105 -9.54 25.69 35.42
C THR A 105 -10.18 24.29 35.50
N VAL A 106 -10.20 23.56 34.38
CA VAL A 106 -10.77 22.20 34.30
C VAL A 106 -9.84 21.25 35.04
N THR A 107 -10.11 20.98 36.32
CA THR A 107 -9.35 20.02 37.15
C THR A 107 -10.06 18.67 37.30
N ASP A 108 -11.30 18.54 36.83
CA ASP A 108 -12.12 17.33 36.93
C ASP A 108 -12.12 16.54 35.61
N PRO A 109 -11.47 15.36 35.55
CA PRO A 109 -11.42 14.50 34.38
C PRO A 109 -12.80 14.09 33.85
N VAL A 110 -13.80 13.96 34.73
CA VAL A 110 -15.17 13.55 34.36
C VAL A 110 -15.87 14.67 33.59
N LYS A 111 -15.71 15.92 34.03
CA LYS A 111 -16.25 17.08 33.29
C LYS A 111 -15.57 17.28 31.94
N MET A 112 -14.25 17.04 31.86
CA MET A 112 -13.51 17.07 30.61
C MET A 112 -14.07 16.05 29.61
N TYR A 113 -14.25 14.80 30.06
CA TYR A 113 -14.81 13.71 29.27
C TYR A 113 -16.26 13.98 28.82
N LEU A 114 -17.13 14.47 29.71
CA LEU A 114 -18.52 14.81 29.36
C LEU A 114 -18.60 15.95 28.35
N ARG A 115 -17.68 16.93 28.43
CA ARG A 115 -17.58 18.00 27.44
C ARG A 115 -17.17 17.46 26.08
N GLU A 116 -16.12 16.63 26.01
CA GLU A 116 -15.67 16.00 24.76
C GLU A 116 -16.75 15.09 24.14
N MET A 117 -17.45 14.29 24.95
CA MET A 117 -18.57 13.46 24.50
C MET A 117 -19.80 14.29 24.08
N GLY A 118 -19.96 15.49 24.64
CA GLY A 118 -21.00 16.45 24.27
C GLY A 118 -20.82 17.03 22.87
N MET A 119 -19.57 17.12 22.39
CA MET A 119 -19.22 17.68 21.07
C MET A 119 -19.52 16.72 19.91
N VAL A 120 -19.62 15.41 20.16
CA VAL A 120 -19.92 14.41 19.12
C VAL A 120 -21.43 14.22 19.02
N THR A 121 -21.98 14.33 17.81
CA THR A 121 -23.41 14.10 17.54
C THR A 121 -23.77 12.62 17.70
N LEU A 122 -25.00 12.34 18.12
CA LEU A 122 -25.52 10.97 18.10
C LEU A 122 -25.60 10.50 16.65
N LEU A 123 -25.17 9.27 16.40
CA LEU A 123 -25.29 8.66 15.08
C LEU A 123 -26.73 8.23 14.84
N SER A 124 -27.23 8.41 13.62
CA SER A 124 -28.46 7.75 13.19
C SER A 124 -28.16 6.32 12.76
N ARG A 125 -29.21 5.50 12.61
CA ARG A 125 -29.08 4.13 12.08
C ARG A 125 -28.42 4.13 10.70
N GLU A 126 -28.74 5.09 9.84
CA GLU A 126 -28.10 5.24 8.53
C GLU A 126 -26.61 5.56 8.67
N GLY A 127 -26.25 6.47 9.59
CA GLY A 127 -24.86 6.80 9.87
C GLY A 127 -24.06 5.61 10.41
N GLU A 128 -24.64 4.77 11.27
CA GLU A 128 -24.01 3.53 11.74
C GLU A 128 -23.71 2.58 10.57
N ILE A 129 -24.66 2.43 9.65
CA ILE A 129 -24.50 1.59 8.46
C ILE A 129 -23.40 2.15 7.54
N GLU A 130 -23.33 3.48 7.36
CA GLU A 130 -22.27 4.11 6.56
C GLU A 130 -20.88 3.89 7.16
N ILE A 131 -20.73 4.03 8.48
CA ILE A 131 -19.46 3.76 9.15
C ILE A 131 -19.10 2.28 9.03
N ALA A 132 -20.06 1.37 9.21
CA ALA A 132 -19.82 -0.06 9.04
C ALA A 132 -19.32 -0.39 7.62
N LYS A 133 -19.92 0.19 6.58
CA LYS A 133 -19.46 0.05 5.19
C LYS A 133 -18.05 0.59 4.99
N LYS A 134 -17.69 1.71 5.62
CA LYS A 134 -16.31 2.25 5.56
C LYS A 134 -15.29 1.33 6.23
N ILE A 135 -15.67 0.72 7.36
CA ILE A 135 -14.81 -0.25 8.05
C ILE A 135 -14.58 -1.48 7.15
N GLU A 136 -15.65 -2.03 6.60
CA GLU A 136 -15.58 -3.20 5.71
C GLU A 136 -14.79 -2.90 4.44
N ALA A 137 -14.99 -1.72 3.82
CA ALA A 137 -14.23 -1.31 2.65
C ALA A 137 -12.71 -1.22 2.94
N GLY A 138 -12.33 -0.67 4.11
CA GLY A 138 -10.93 -0.62 4.52
C GLY A 138 -10.33 -2.00 4.78
N GLU A 139 -11.08 -2.92 5.40
CA GLU A 139 -10.64 -4.31 5.61
C GLU A 139 -10.52 -5.08 4.29
N GLN A 140 -11.46 -4.90 3.35
CA GLN A 140 -11.41 -5.49 2.01
C GLN A 140 -10.26 -4.93 1.16
N GLU A 141 -9.95 -3.63 1.29
CA GLU A 141 -8.80 -3.02 0.64
C GLU A 141 -7.49 -3.68 1.06
N VAL A 142 -7.30 -3.83 2.38
CA VAL A 142 -6.12 -4.51 2.94
C VAL A 142 -6.01 -5.94 2.40
N LEU A 143 -7.11 -6.69 2.44
CA LEU A 143 -7.16 -8.06 1.94
C LEU A 143 -6.83 -8.14 0.44
N ARG A 144 -7.35 -7.23 -0.38
CA ARG A 144 -7.09 -7.19 -1.82
C ARG A 144 -5.60 -7.02 -2.09
N VAL A 145 -4.96 -6.06 -1.43
CA VAL A 145 -3.54 -5.75 -1.65
C VAL A 145 -2.63 -6.86 -1.13
N MET A 146 -2.99 -7.52 -0.02
CA MET A 146 -2.28 -8.71 0.46
C MET A 146 -2.31 -9.84 -0.58
N LEU A 147 -3.47 -10.10 -1.19
CA LEU A 147 -3.67 -11.13 -2.22
C LEU A 147 -2.98 -10.82 -3.56
N GLU A 148 -2.48 -9.59 -3.78
CA GLU A 148 -1.63 -9.30 -4.92
C GLU A 148 -0.22 -9.87 -4.78
N THR A 149 0.20 -10.15 -3.55
CA THR A 149 1.53 -10.70 -3.22
C THR A 149 1.46 -12.22 -3.12
N THR A 150 2.51 -12.92 -3.58
CA THR A 150 2.61 -14.39 -3.45
C THR A 150 2.50 -14.84 -2.01
N LEU A 151 3.19 -14.15 -1.10
CA LEU A 151 3.13 -14.39 0.35
C LEU A 151 1.70 -14.38 0.92
N GLY A 152 0.83 -13.48 0.42
CA GLY A 152 -0.54 -13.41 0.91
C GLY A 152 -1.36 -14.62 0.48
N VAL A 153 -1.22 -15.02 -0.79
CA VAL A 153 -1.91 -16.19 -1.35
C VAL A 153 -1.39 -17.48 -0.70
N ASP A 154 -0.07 -17.63 -0.59
CA ASP A 154 0.57 -18.79 0.05
C ASP A 154 0.14 -18.93 1.51
N SER A 155 0.07 -17.83 2.26
CA SER A 155 -0.41 -17.86 3.65
C SER A 155 -1.85 -18.33 3.75
N ILE A 156 -2.74 -17.90 2.85
CA ILE A 156 -4.14 -18.34 2.84
C ILE A 156 -4.25 -19.82 2.48
N ILE A 157 -3.48 -20.29 1.50
CA ILE A 157 -3.40 -21.70 1.13
C ILE A 157 -2.93 -22.54 2.33
N ASN A 158 -1.85 -22.10 3.01
CA ASN A 158 -1.32 -22.77 4.19
C ASN A 158 -2.32 -22.83 5.35
N LEU A 159 -3.13 -21.79 5.56
CA LEU A 159 -4.20 -21.80 6.56
C LEU A 159 -5.27 -22.84 6.22
N GLY A 160 -5.66 -22.92 4.94
CA GLY A 160 -6.57 -23.95 4.44
C GLY A 160 -6.03 -25.37 4.67
N ASP A 161 -4.75 -25.60 4.37
CA ASP A 161 -4.09 -26.89 4.58
C ASP A 161 -3.99 -27.27 6.06
N GLN A 162 -3.74 -26.31 6.95
CA GLN A 162 -3.74 -26.53 8.40
C GLN A 162 -5.14 -26.85 8.95
N ILE A 163 -6.18 -26.22 8.40
CA ILE A 163 -7.58 -26.54 8.73
C ILE A 163 -7.91 -27.95 8.24
N ALA A 164 -7.55 -28.30 7.01
CA ALA A 164 -7.77 -29.64 6.45
C ALA A 164 -7.03 -30.74 7.24
N ALA A 165 -5.81 -30.45 7.70
CA ALA A 165 -5.02 -31.35 8.55
C ALA A 165 -5.55 -31.45 10.00
N GLY A 166 -6.48 -30.58 10.40
CA GLY A 166 -7.01 -30.51 11.76
C GLY A 166 -6.05 -29.96 12.81
N THR A 167 -4.95 -29.33 12.39
CA THR A 167 -3.98 -28.70 13.31
C THR A 167 -4.47 -27.34 13.80
N LEU A 168 -5.21 -26.61 12.96
CA LEU A 168 -5.76 -25.29 13.26
C LEU A 168 -7.28 -25.35 13.30
N ARG A 169 -7.87 -24.79 14.37
CA ARG A 169 -9.33 -24.68 14.45
C ARG A 169 -9.82 -23.53 13.56
N PRO A 170 -10.87 -23.75 12.75
CA PRO A 170 -11.43 -22.72 11.87
C PRO A 170 -11.80 -21.41 12.58
N LYS A 171 -12.25 -21.48 13.84
CA LYS A 171 -12.59 -20.31 14.68
C LYS A 171 -11.42 -19.34 14.92
N HIS A 172 -10.17 -19.78 14.76
CA HIS A 172 -9.00 -18.90 14.86
C HIS A 172 -8.69 -18.17 13.55
N VAL A 173 -9.34 -18.57 12.45
CA VAL A 173 -9.11 -18.03 11.11
C VAL A 173 -10.30 -17.20 10.64
N LEU A 174 -11.52 -17.67 10.89
CA LEU A 174 -12.74 -17.07 10.37
C LEU A 174 -13.65 -16.60 11.51
N ARG A 175 -14.17 -15.38 11.38
CA ARG A 175 -14.98 -14.71 12.41
C ARG A 175 -16.43 -15.24 12.47
N ASP A 176 -17.00 -15.62 11.32
CA ASP A 176 -18.44 -15.83 11.17
C ASP A 176 -18.87 -17.30 11.22
N ILE A 177 -17.97 -18.23 11.61
CA ILE A 177 -18.29 -19.67 11.65
C ILE A 177 -19.36 -20.00 12.71
N ASP A 178 -19.47 -19.18 13.75
CA ASP A 178 -20.31 -19.43 14.92
C ASP A 178 -21.77 -18.95 14.76
N GLU A 179 -22.17 -18.42 13.59
CA GLU A 179 -23.54 -17.94 13.37
C GLU A 179 -24.59 -19.07 13.19
N GLY A 180 -24.17 -20.33 13.06
CA GLY A 180 -25.05 -21.49 12.95
C GLY A 180 -25.26 -22.22 14.29
N ASP A 181 -26.51 -22.39 14.72
CA ASP A 181 -26.88 -23.12 15.94
C ASP A 181 -26.56 -24.65 15.88
N THR A 182 -26.08 -25.17 14.74
CA THR A 182 -25.77 -26.60 14.58
C THR A 182 -24.35 -26.90 14.10
N ILE A 183 -23.74 -27.95 14.67
CA ILE A 183 -22.41 -28.48 14.29
C ILE A 183 -22.35 -28.88 12.79
N VAL A 184 -23.51 -29.17 12.20
CA VAL A 184 -23.66 -29.49 10.78
C VAL A 184 -23.38 -28.26 9.91
N ASP A 185 -23.80 -27.07 10.36
CA ASP A 185 -23.55 -25.82 9.64
C ASP A 185 -22.06 -25.46 9.63
N GLU A 186 -21.37 -25.63 10.77
CA GLU A 186 -19.91 -25.42 10.85
C GLU A 186 -19.17 -26.35 9.87
N SER A 187 -19.56 -27.63 9.80
CA SER A 187 -18.91 -28.62 8.94
C SER A 187 -19.09 -28.29 7.44
N ILE A 188 -20.28 -27.85 7.04
CA ILE A 188 -20.58 -27.44 5.66
C ILE A 188 -19.81 -26.16 5.28
N GLN A 189 -19.67 -25.21 6.20
CA GLN A 189 -18.89 -24.00 5.95
C GLN A 189 -17.40 -24.31 5.77
N ILE A 190 -16.85 -25.23 6.57
CA ILE A 190 -15.46 -25.68 6.42
C ILE A 190 -15.26 -26.36 5.07
N GLU A 191 -16.17 -27.24 4.65
CA GLU A 191 -16.08 -27.91 3.34
C GLU A 191 -16.07 -26.89 2.20
N LYS A 192 -17.00 -25.92 2.21
CA LYS A 192 -17.03 -24.82 1.23
C LYS A 192 -15.76 -23.97 1.24
N PHE A 193 -15.21 -23.70 2.42
CA PHE A 193 -13.96 -22.95 2.54
C PHE A 193 -12.80 -23.72 1.90
N LEU A 194 -12.69 -25.03 2.15
CA LEU A 194 -11.65 -25.87 1.57
C LEU A 194 -11.79 -26.02 0.04
N GLU A 195 -13.01 -26.20 -0.47
CA GLU A 195 -13.27 -26.20 -1.93
C GLU A 195 -12.83 -24.88 -2.59
N MET A 196 -13.07 -23.76 -1.91
CA MET A 196 -12.65 -22.44 -2.37
C MET A 196 -11.12 -22.30 -2.32
N ILE A 197 -10.46 -22.78 -1.28
CA ILE A 197 -8.99 -22.81 -1.20
C ILE A 197 -8.39 -23.64 -2.36
N ASP A 198 -8.98 -24.79 -2.69
CA ASP A 198 -8.51 -25.60 -3.82
C ASP A 198 -8.69 -24.89 -5.17
N ALA A 199 -9.77 -24.11 -5.33
CA ALA A 199 -9.94 -23.24 -6.50
C ALA A 199 -8.89 -22.11 -6.54
N ILE A 200 -8.53 -21.53 -5.39
CA ILE A 200 -7.45 -20.54 -5.29
C ILE A 200 -6.10 -21.17 -5.66
N LYS A 201 -5.79 -22.38 -5.15
CA LYS A 201 -4.55 -23.10 -5.48
C LYS A 201 -4.37 -23.27 -6.99
N GLN A 202 -5.44 -23.67 -7.69
CA GLN A 202 -5.39 -23.83 -9.15
C GLN A 202 -5.10 -22.51 -9.88
N ILE A 203 -5.72 -21.41 -9.44
CA ILE A 203 -5.48 -20.08 -10.04
C ILE A 203 -4.07 -19.58 -9.71
N ASP A 204 -3.57 -19.86 -8.51
CA ASP A 204 -2.23 -19.48 -8.09
C ASP A 204 -1.15 -20.22 -8.88
N GLU A 205 -1.31 -21.53 -9.10
CA GLU A 205 -0.38 -22.33 -9.92
C GLU A 205 -0.24 -21.76 -11.34
N GLU A 206 -1.35 -21.42 -12.01
CA GLU A 206 -1.31 -20.72 -13.30
C GLU A 206 -0.60 -19.36 -13.19
N ASN A 207 -0.85 -18.62 -12.11
CA ASN A 207 -0.22 -17.32 -11.86
C ASN A 207 1.29 -17.44 -11.64
N GLN A 208 1.75 -18.51 -10.99
CA GLN A 208 3.16 -18.78 -10.76
C GLN A 208 3.90 -18.96 -12.09
N GLU A 209 3.32 -19.63 -13.09
CA GLU A 209 3.92 -19.74 -14.42
C GLU A 209 4.11 -18.36 -15.08
N PHE A 210 3.11 -17.48 -15.02
CA PHE A 210 3.22 -16.12 -15.56
C PHE A 210 4.23 -15.26 -14.79
N ARG A 211 4.30 -15.41 -13.45
CA ARG A 211 5.30 -14.74 -12.61
C ARG A 211 6.70 -15.27 -12.93
N GLU A 212 6.86 -16.56 -13.16
CA GLU A 212 8.14 -17.15 -13.53
C GLU A 212 8.59 -16.66 -14.90
N GLN A 213 7.68 -16.52 -15.88
CA GLN A 213 8.00 -15.90 -17.17
C GLN A 213 8.52 -14.47 -16.99
N LEU A 214 7.91 -13.66 -16.12
CA LEU A 214 8.35 -12.28 -15.86
C LEU A 214 9.75 -12.20 -15.24
N PHE A 215 10.08 -13.09 -14.29
CA PHE A 215 11.36 -13.05 -13.55
C PHE A 215 12.49 -13.87 -14.20
N SER A 216 12.18 -14.84 -15.06
CA SER A 216 13.18 -15.67 -15.76
C SER A 216 13.64 -15.06 -17.09
N SER A 217 12.73 -14.38 -17.81
CA SER A 217 13.03 -13.83 -19.12
C SER A 217 13.58 -12.40 -19.01
N LEU A 218 14.90 -12.28 -18.90
CA LEU A 218 15.64 -11.01 -18.93
C LEU A 218 15.40 -10.16 -20.21
N LYS A 219 14.65 -10.67 -21.21
CA LYS A 219 14.38 -10.03 -22.52
C LYS A 219 12.97 -10.31 -23.05
N MET A 220 11.93 -10.07 -22.27
CA MET A 220 10.57 -9.93 -22.83
C MET A 220 10.39 -8.57 -23.51
N ASP A 221 9.62 -8.53 -24.59
CA ASP A 221 9.17 -7.29 -25.18
C ASP A 221 8.28 -6.51 -24.19
N SER A 222 8.31 -5.17 -24.24
CA SER A 222 7.56 -4.31 -23.32
C SER A 222 6.05 -4.61 -23.39
N GLU A 223 5.53 -4.90 -24.58
CA GLU A 223 4.13 -5.29 -24.74
C GLU A 223 3.79 -6.64 -24.10
N GLU A 224 4.67 -7.64 -24.25
CA GLU A 224 4.47 -8.97 -23.68
C GLU A 224 4.48 -8.89 -22.15
N ARG A 225 5.43 -8.15 -21.57
CA ARG A 225 5.49 -7.87 -20.13
C ARG A 225 4.19 -7.25 -19.64
N ARG A 226 3.66 -6.26 -20.37
CA ARG A 226 2.38 -5.61 -20.04
C ARG A 226 1.17 -6.55 -20.16
N ARG A 227 1.16 -7.45 -21.14
CA ARG A 227 0.10 -8.48 -21.29
C ARG A 227 0.13 -9.49 -20.14
N THR A 228 1.32 -9.95 -19.77
CA THR A 228 1.50 -10.88 -18.65
C THR A 228 1.11 -10.24 -17.32
N MET A 229 1.53 -9.00 -17.06
CA MET A 229 1.13 -8.27 -15.85
C MET A 229 -0.39 -8.07 -15.75
N ARG A 230 -1.06 -7.74 -16.86
CA ARG A 230 -2.53 -7.66 -16.91
C ARG A 230 -3.19 -9.01 -16.62
N SER A 231 -2.60 -10.10 -17.08
CA SER A 231 -3.13 -11.45 -16.86
C SER A 231 -3.01 -11.86 -15.39
N ILE A 232 -1.88 -11.54 -14.74
CA ILE A 232 -1.68 -11.74 -13.29
C ILE A 232 -2.67 -10.91 -12.49
N ARG A 233 -2.82 -9.60 -12.79
CA ARG A 233 -3.77 -8.73 -12.09
C ARG A 233 -5.21 -9.23 -12.19
N ARG A 234 -5.64 -9.72 -13.35
CA ARG A 234 -6.99 -10.31 -13.54
C ARG A 234 -7.19 -11.56 -12.68
N ARG A 235 -6.19 -12.43 -12.59
CA ARG A 235 -6.24 -13.63 -11.75
C ARG A 235 -6.21 -13.30 -10.28
N ASN A 236 -5.37 -12.36 -9.83
CA ASN A 236 -5.38 -11.87 -8.44
C ASN A 236 -6.75 -11.28 -8.08
N ARG A 237 -7.38 -10.52 -8.98
CA ARG A 237 -8.74 -10.04 -8.77
C ARG A 237 -9.74 -11.20 -8.66
N LYS A 238 -9.59 -12.26 -9.46
CA LYS A 238 -10.43 -13.45 -9.36
C LYS A 238 -10.25 -14.17 -8.01
N ILE A 239 -9.01 -14.30 -7.52
CA ILE A 239 -8.71 -14.84 -6.19
C ILE A 239 -9.41 -13.99 -5.11
N PHE A 240 -9.28 -12.66 -5.18
CA PHE A 240 -9.97 -11.76 -4.26
C PHE A 240 -11.50 -11.92 -4.32
N GLU A 241 -12.10 -12.03 -5.50
CA GLU A 241 -13.56 -12.21 -5.63
C GLU A 241 -14.07 -13.52 -5.00
N TYR A 242 -13.28 -14.60 -5.05
CA TYR A 242 -13.61 -15.85 -4.33
C TYR A 242 -13.46 -15.72 -2.82
N PHE A 243 -12.52 -14.90 -2.36
CA PHE A 243 -12.16 -14.80 -0.95
C PHE A 243 -12.88 -13.67 -0.20
N LYS A 244 -13.41 -12.65 -0.90
CA LYS A 244 -13.96 -11.41 -0.30
C LYS A 244 -15.12 -11.62 0.68
N GLU A 245 -15.86 -12.72 0.53
CA GLU A 245 -17.03 -13.02 1.38
C GLU A 245 -16.59 -13.61 2.73
N TRP A 246 -15.34 -14.08 2.83
CA TRP A 246 -14.79 -14.66 4.05
C TRP A 246 -14.15 -13.59 4.92
N ARG A 247 -14.70 -13.40 6.12
CA ARG A 247 -14.15 -12.48 7.11
C ARG A 247 -13.10 -13.18 7.97
N LEU A 248 -11.85 -12.79 7.73
CA LEU A 248 -10.71 -13.27 8.50
C LEU A 248 -10.63 -12.62 9.90
N GLU A 249 -10.07 -13.36 10.84
CA GLU A 249 -9.68 -12.83 12.13
C GLU A 249 -8.55 -11.80 12.00
N SER A 250 -8.56 -10.78 12.87
CA SER A 250 -7.57 -9.68 12.78
C SER A 250 -6.14 -10.18 12.93
N ASN A 251 -5.93 -11.18 13.80
CA ASN A 251 -4.61 -11.76 14.05
C ASN A 251 -4.02 -12.43 12.80
N VAL A 252 -4.88 -12.98 11.93
CA VAL A 252 -4.44 -13.60 10.67
C VAL A 252 -3.97 -12.53 9.69
N ILE A 253 -4.76 -11.46 9.55
CA ILE A 253 -4.41 -10.31 8.70
C ILE A 253 -3.12 -9.65 9.20
N ASP A 254 -3.00 -9.44 10.51
CA ASP A 254 -1.81 -8.90 11.16
C ASP A 254 -0.57 -9.78 10.91
N GLY A 255 -0.71 -11.11 10.99
CA GLY A 255 0.39 -12.03 10.70
C GLY A 255 0.86 -12.01 9.25
N ILE A 256 -0.07 -11.92 8.29
CA ILE A 256 0.28 -11.79 6.87
C ILE A 256 0.98 -10.44 6.60
N GLU A 257 0.48 -9.36 7.20
CA GLU A 257 1.13 -8.04 7.12
C GLU A 257 2.57 -8.08 7.66
N GLU A 258 2.76 -8.69 8.83
CA GLU A 258 4.08 -8.85 9.45
C GLU A 258 5.04 -9.62 8.54
N MET A 259 4.60 -10.71 7.92
CA MET A 259 5.41 -11.46 6.96
C MET A 259 5.89 -10.61 5.77
N ILE A 260 5.02 -9.74 5.24
CA ILE A 260 5.39 -8.83 4.14
C ILE A 260 6.34 -7.73 4.64
N LEU A 261 6.07 -7.17 5.82
CA LEU A 261 6.93 -6.15 6.45
C LEU A 261 8.34 -6.68 6.72
N GLU A 262 8.47 -7.92 7.20
CA GLU A 262 9.77 -8.57 7.43
C GLU A 262 10.60 -8.65 6.15
N GLN A 263 9.97 -8.94 4.99
CA GLN A 263 10.68 -8.95 3.71
C GLN A 263 11.18 -7.55 3.34
N VAL A 264 10.35 -6.52 3.49
CA VAL A 264 10.73 -5.12 3.19
C VAL A 264 11.87 -4.66 4.11
N GLN A 265 11.77 -4.97 5.41
CA GLN A 265 12.80 -4.63 6.39
C GLN A 265 14.13 -5.35 6.11
N TRP A 266 14.07 -6.61 5.69
CA TRP A 266 15.26 -7.35 5.28
C TRP A 266 15.93 -6.68 4.06
N PHE A 267 15.17 -6.34 3.02
CA PHE A 267 15.70 -5.63 1.85
C PHE A 267 16.31 -4.28 2.22
N ASP A 268 15.65 -3.49 3.07
CA ASP A 268 16.15 -2.19 3.51
C ASP A 268 17.42 -2.31 4.33
N THR A 269 17.51 -3.33 5.19
CA THR A 269 18.70 -3.58 6.01
C THR A 269 19.87 -4.03 5.15
N THR A 270 19.64 -4.97 4.23
CA THR A 270 20.65 -5.46 3.28
C THR A 270 21.12 -4.33 2.35
N GLN A 271 20.20 -3.52 1.82
CA GLN A 271 20.54 -2.36 0.99
C GLN A 271 21.32 -1.29 1.78
N LYS A 272 20.99 -1.05 3.06
CA LYS A 272 21.78 -0.15 3.93
C LYS A 272 23.20 -0.66 4.14
N VAL A 273 23.39 -1.97 4.37
CA VAL A 273 24.71 -2.58 4.49
C VAL A 273 25.47 -2.48 3.17
N PHE A 274 24.82 -2.78 2.05
CA PHE A 274 25.38 -2.62 0.71
C PHE A 274 25.87 -1.18 0.47
N CYS A 275 25.05 -0.17 0.78
CA CYS A 275 25.44 1.23 0.66
C CYS A 275 26.64 1.60 1.55
N LYS A 276 26.73 1.06 2.77
CA LYS A 276 27.89 1.27 3.65
C LYS A 276 29.17 0.65 3.07
N CYS A 277 29.08 -0.56 2.50
CA CYS A 277 30.20 -1.20 1.82
C CYS A 277 30.59 -0.45 0.54
N ALA A 278 29.61 0.05 -0.21
CA ALA A 278 29.83 0.84 -1.42
C ALA A 278 30.48 2.21 -1.13
N ALA A 279 30.14 2.84 0.00
CA ALA A 279 30.70 4.13 0.42
C ALA A 279 32.23 4.08 0.64
N ILE A 280 32.80 2.89 0.85
CA ILE A 280 34.26 2.69 0.98
C ILE A 280 34.99 3.11 -0.31
N PHE A 281 34.32 3.04 -1.47
CA PHE A 281 34.91 3.35 -2.77
C PHE A 281 34.74 4.82 -3.19
N GLU A 282 34.17 5.68 -2.34
CA GLU A 282 33.92 7.11 -2.63
C GLU A 282 33.21 7.37 -3.96
N ALA A 283 32.45 6.38 -4.44
CA ALA A 283 31.73 6.39 -5.70
C ALA A 283 30.22 6.31 -5.43
N PRO A 284 29.38 6.81 -6.35
CA PRO A 284 27.94 6.62 -6.23
C PRO A 284 27.58 5.13 -6.30
N VAL A 285 26.54 4.74 -5.56
CA VAL A 285 26.11 3.34 -5.42
C VAL A 285 25.69 2.72 -6.76
N THR A 286 25.25 3.54 -7.71
CA THR A 286 24.92 3.14 -9.09
C THR A 286 26.15 2.59 -9.82
N ASP A 287 27.27 3.32 -9.75
CA ASP A 287 28.51 2.94 -10.43
C ASP A 287 29.08 1.67 -9.80
N VAL A 288 29.03 1.56 -8.47
CA VAL A 288 29.44 0.34 -7.76
C VAL A 288 28.62 -0.86 -8.23
N ARG A 289 27.30 -0.72 -8.36
CA ARG A 289 26.40 -1.78 -8.83
C ARG A 289 26.73 -2.24 -10.25
N GLU A 290 26.97 -1.30 -11.18
CA GLU A 290 27.38 -1.64 -12.55
C GLU A 290 28.74 -2.36 -12.59
N LYS A 291 29.69 -1.96 -11.73
CA LYS A 291 31.03 -2.54 -11.73
C LYS A 291 31.09 -3.91 -11.03
N ILE A 292 30.16 -4.25 -10.14
CA ILE A 292 30.10 -5.56 -9.48
C ILE A 292 29.76 -6.69 -10.48
N GLU A 293 29.01 -6.39 -11.55
CA GLU A 293 28.72 -7.37 -12.61
C GLU A 293 29.98 -7.73 -13.43
N VAL A 294 31.01 -6.89 -13.37
CA VAL A 294 32.26 -7.07 -14.10
C VAL A 294 33.20 -8.00 -13.31
N PRO A 295 34.01 -8.86 -13.97
CA PRO A 295 34.95 -9.74 -13.28
C PRO A 295 35.85 -9.01 -12.26
N GLU A 296 36.10 -9.66 -11.12
CA GLU A 296 36.87 -9.18 -9.98
C GLU A 296 38.14 -8.39 -10.37
N LYS A 297 38.90 -8.88 -11.35
CA LYS A 297 40.13 -8.22 -11.81
C LYS A 297 39.91 -6.78 -12.30
N LYS A 298 38.82 -6.54 -13.03
CA LYS A 298 38.47 -5.20 -13.54
C LYS A 298 37.84 -4.34 -12.44
N PHE A 299 37.06 -4.95 -11.54
CA PHE A 299 36.54 -4.25 -10.36
C PHE A 299 37.68 -3.73 -9.47
N VAL A 300 38.65 -4.58 -9.13
CA VAL A 300 39.81 -4.20 -8.30
C VAL A 300 40.64 -3.10 -8.97
N GLN A 301 40.83 -3.15 -10.29
CA GLN A 301 41.53 -2.09 -11.03
C GLN A 301 40.79 -0.75 -10.99
N TRP A 302 39.46 -0.78 -11.00
CA TRP A 302 38.63 0.42 -10.87
C TRP A 302 38.63 0.92 -9.42
N ALA A 303 38.42 0.04 -8.45
CA ALA A 303 38.41 0.36 -7.03
C ALA A 303 39.75 0.95 -6.56
N CYS A 304 40.89 0.42 -7.00
CA CYS A 304 42.21 1.00 -6.70
C CYS A 304 42.44 2.40 -7.31
N LYS A 305 41.63 2.84 -8.29
CA LYS A 305 41.67 4.21 -8.80
C LYS A 305 40.78 5.15 -8.00
N CYS A 306 39.74 4.62 -7.37
CA CYS A 306 38.77 5.38 -6.61
C CYS A 306 39.14 5.46 -5.13
N SER A 307 39.89 4.50 -4.59
CA SER A 307 40.27 4.48 -3.18
C SER A 307 41.74 4.10 -2.93
N ASP A 308 42.35 4.76 -1.95
CA ASP A 308 43.73 4.52 -1.49
C ASP A 308 43.85 3.30 -0.52
N ARG A 309 42.90 2.36 -0.62
CA ARG A 309 42.78 1.23 0.31
C ARG A 309 43.65 0.05 -0.08
N ASN A 310 43.90 -0.84 0.89
CA ASN A 310 44.67 -2.06 0.65
C ASN A 310 43.90 -2.99 -0.29
N LYS A 311 44.63 -3.61 -1.24
CA LYS A 311 44.05 -4.49 -2.26
C LYS A 311 43.28 -5.68 -1.67
N GLN A 312 43.69 -6.17 -0.50
CA GLN A 312 43.01 -7.26 0.20
C GLN A 312 41.64 -6.84 0.75
N GLU A 313 41.52 -5.62 1.28
CA GLU A 313 40.25 -5.07 1.77
C GLU A 313 39.27 -4.88 0.61
N ILE A 314 39.74 -4.36 -0.52
CA ILE A 314 38.94 -4.19 -1.75
C ILE A 314 38.37 -5.53 -2.24
N ILE A 315 39.18 -6.60 -2.23
CA ILE A 315 38.74 -7.93 -2.65
C ILE A 315 37.69 -8.49 -1.68
N SER A 316 37.89 -8.33 -0.36
CA SER A 316 36.90 -8.74 0.64
C SER A 316 35.58 -8.03 0.43
N THR A 317 35.60 -6.70 0.33
CA THR A 317 34.40 -5.89 0.14
C THR A 317 33.71 -6.19 -1.19
N TYR A 318 34.46 -6.48 -2.26
CA TYR A 318 33.88 -6.94 -3.53
C TYR A 318 33.12 -8.25 -3.37
N ASN A 319 33.69 -9.23 -2.67
CA ASN A 319 33.01 -10.49 -2.41
C ASN A 319 31.74 -10.29 -1.58
N ASP A 320 31.82 -9.47 -0.52
CA ASP A 320 30.67 -9.15 0.32
C ASP A 320 29.54 -8.47 -0.49
N LEU A 321 29.88 -7.45 -1.30
CA LEU A 321 28.93 -6.75 -2.17
C LEU A 321 28.27 -7.70 -3.17
N ARG A 322 29.04 -8.63 -3.75
CA ARG A 322 28.51 -9.62 -4.70
C ARG A 322 27.59 -10.64 -4.02
N VAL A 323 27.93 -11.07 -2.80
CA VAL A 323 27.07 -11.94 -2.00
C VAL A 323 25.76 -11.23 -1.68
N PHE A 324 25.80 -9.98 -1.22
CA PHE A 324 24.59 -9.20 -0.94
C PHE A 324 23.73 -8.99 -2.19
N GLN A 325 24.34 -8.63 -3.33
CA GLN A 325 23.60 -8.49 -4.60
C GLN A 325 22.94 -9.81 -5.02
N THR A 326 23.68 -10.92 -4.96
CA THR A 326 23.14 -12.24 -5.31
C THR A 326 22.01 -12.66 -4.38
N GLN A 327 22.13 -12.38 -3.07
CA GLN A 327 21.07 -12.64 -2.09
C GLN A 327 19.81 -11.81 -2.36
N MET A 328 19.98 -10.52 -2.70
CA MET A 328 18.84 -9.66 -3.05
C MET A 328 18.14 -10.15 -4.32
N ASP A 329 18.88 -10.44 -5.39
CA ASP A 329 18.33 -10.95 -6.65
C ASP A 329 17.63 -12.30 -6.46
N GLN A 330 18.21 -13.18 -5.64
CA GLN A 330 17.62 -14.47 -5.30
C GLN A 330 16.30 -14.28 -4.52
N ARG A 331 16.28 -13.34 -3.57
CA ARG A 331 15.09 -13.05 -2.78
C ARG A 331 13.96 -12.45 -3.62
N GLU A 332 14.28 -11.53 -4.54
CA GLU A 332 13.30 -10.98 -5.49
C GLU A 332 12.73 -12.09 -6.41
N LYS A 333 13.57 -13.05 -6.84
CA LYS A 333 13.13 -14.22 -7.63
C LYS A 333 12.28 -15.21 -6.85
N GLU A 334 12.52 -15.39 -5.56
CA GLU A 334 11.70 -16.21 -4.67
C GLU A 334 10.33 -15.57 -4.44
N LEU A 335 10.32 -14.28 -4.11
CA LEU A 335 9.10 -13.52 -3.84
C LEU A 335 8.31 -13.17 -5.11
N LYS A 336 8.94 -13.30 -6.30
CA LYS A 336 8.38 -12.85 -7.58
C LYS A 336 7.86 -11.41 -7.50
N ALA A 337 8.59 -10.56 -6.77
CA ALA A 337 8.24 -9.18 -6.52
C ALA A 337 9.49 -8.35 -6.24
N ASP A 338 9.55 -7.17 -6.84
CA ASP A 338 10.60 -6.20 -6.59
C ASP A 338 10.37 -5.48 -5.26
N VAL A 339 11.44 -4.99 -4.63
CA VAL A 339 11.36 -4.22 -3.38
C VAL A 339 10.40 -3.03 -3.47
N ARG A 340 10.36 -2.35 -4.63
CA ARG A 340 9.46 -1.21 -4.87
C ARG A 340 8.00 -1.63 -4.81
N THR A 341 7.67 -2.78 -5.39
CA THR A 341 6.31 -3.33 -5.38
C THR A 341 5.90 -3.70 -3.97
N LEU A 342 6.76 -4.36 -3.19
CA LEU A 342 6.48 -4.70 -1.79
C LEU A 342 6.26 -3.46 -0.92
N LYS A 343 7.06 -2.39 -1.12
CA LYS A 343 6.86 -1.11 -0.42
C LYS A 343 5.53 -0.45 -0.77
N ARG A 344 5.11 -0.49 -2.04
CA ARG A 344 3.80 0.01 -2.47
C ARG A 344 2.68 -0.78 -1.81
N VAL A 345 2.79 -2.12 -1.77
CA VAL A 345 1.83 -3.00 -1.10
C VAL A 345 1.67 -2.62 0.38
N ILE A 346 2.77 -2.45 1.11
CA ILE A 346 2.73 -2.02 2.51
C ILE A 346 2.07 -0.64 2.68
N ALA A 347 2.42 0.34 1.84
CA ALA A 347 1.82 1.67 1.92
C ALA A 347 0.29 1.62 1.71
N SER A 348 -0.20 0.81 0.77
CA SER A 348 -1.63 0.62 0.55
C SER A 348 -2.32 -0.14 1.70
N ILE A 349 -1.63 -1.11 2.32
CA ILE A 349 -2.13 -1.79 3.53
C ILE A 349 -2.26 -0.79 4.70
N GLU A 350 -1.26 0.05 4.92
CA GLU A 350 -1.29 1.09 5.96
C GLU A 350 -2.44 2.09 5.73
N GLU A 351 -2.69 2.47 4.48
CA GLU A 351 -3.79 3.34 4.10
C GLU A 351 -5.16 2.71 4.39
N GLY A 352 -5.38 1.46 3.95
CA GLY A 352 -6.62 0.72 4.22
C GLY A 352 -6.85 0.53 5.72
N ARG A 353 -5.80 0.21 6.48
CA ARG A 353 -5.83 0.08 7.94
C ARG A 353 -6.14 1.41 8.61
N ALA A 354 -5.56 2.52 8.14
CA ALA A 354 -5.85 3.86 8.65
C ALA A 354 -7.31 4.25 8.43
N MET A 355 -7.85 3.98 7.23
CA MET A 355 -9.27 4.22 6.90
C MET A 355 -10.19 3.44 7.86
N ALA A 356 -9.97 2.14 8.02
CA ALA A 356 -10.75 1.30 8.93
C ALA A 356 -10.63 1.77 10.39
N LYS A 357 -9.41 2.16 10.83
CA LYS A 357 -9.16 2.65 12.19
C LYS A 357 -9.87 3.98 12.47
N ILE A 358 -9.85 4.91 11.53
CA ILE A 358 -10.56 6.19 11.64
C ILE A 358 -12.07 5.94 11.77
N ALA A 359 -12.63 5.11 10.89
CA ALA A 359 -14.05 4.74 10.91
C ALA A 359 -14.44 4.03 12.23
N LYS A 360 -13.63 3.08 12.71
CA LYS A 360 -13.80 2.46 14.03
C LYS A 360 -13.78 3.49 15.17
N SER A 361 -12.85 4.45 15.13
CA SER A 361 -12.78 5.51 16.14
C SER A 361 -14.02 6.41 16.13
N GLU A 362 -14.53 6.74 14.95
CA GLU A 362 -15.76 7.52 14.78
C GLU A 362 -16.96 6.77 15.38
N LEU A 363 -17.10 5.47 15.09
CA LEU A 363 -18.14 4.61 15.66
C LEU A 363 -18.07 4.56 17.19
N VAL A 364 -16.87 4.39 17.75
CA VAL A 364 -16.64 4.34 19.21
C VAL A 364 -17.01 5.67 19.84
N LYS A 365 -16.57 6.80 19.25
CA LYS A 365 -16.86 8.16 19.74
C LYS A 365 -18.35 8.44 19.77
N ALA A 366 -19.09 8.04 18.72
CA ALA A 366 -20.54 8.21 18.67
C ALA A 366 -21.27 7.37 19.74
N ASN A 367 -20.71 6.20 20.08
CA ASN A 367 -21.28 5.26 21.06
C ASN A 367 -20.83 5.47 22.51
N LEU A 368 -19.95 6.43 22.81
CA LEU A 368 -19.50 6.71 24.19
C LEU A 368 -20.67 6.99 25.16
N ARG A 369 -21.74 7.63 24.67
CA ARG A 369 -22.94 7.93 25.47
C ARG A 369 -23.66 6.67 25.93
N LEU A 370 -23.71 5.64 25.10
CA LEU A 370 -24.29 4.35 25.45
C LEU A 370 -23.51 3.72 26.61
N VAL A 371 -22.18 3.71 26.52
CA VAL A 371 -21.29 3.17 27.56
C VAL A 371 -21.53 3.89 28.90
N VAL A 372 -21.56 5.22 28.91
CA VAL A 372 -21.85 6.00 30.13
C VAL A 372 -23.24 5.68 30.68
N SER A 373 -24.25 5.55 29.82
CA SER A 373 -25.62 5.24 30.25
C SER A 373 -25.74 3.86 30.92
N ILE A 374 -24.95 2.88 30.45
CA ILE A 374 -24.86 1.54 31.03
C ILE A 374 -24.04 1.59 32.32
N ALA A 375 -22.86 2.21 32.30
CA ALA A 375 -21.97 2.31 33.45
C ALA A 375 -22.62 3.03 34.64
N LYS A 376 -23.45 4.05 34.38
CA LYS A 376 -24.28 4.72 35.40
C LYS A 376 -25.16 3.77 36.22
N LYS A 377 -25.56 2.61 35.68
CA LYS A 377 -26.36 1.61 36.42
C LYS A 377 -25.53 0.81 37.45
N TYR A 378 -24.20 0.86 37.37
CA TYR A 378 -23.29 0.02 38.17
C TYR A 378 -22.40 0.81 39.13
N THR A 379 -22.52 2.14 39.18
CA THR A 379 -21.68 3.04 40.00
C THR A 379 -21.71 2.75 41.50
N ASN A 380 -22.82 2.21 41.99
CA ASN A 380 -23.02 1.95 43.42
C ASN A 380 -22.57 0.55 43.84
N ARG A 381 -21.75 -0.14 43.02
CA ARG A 381 -21.23 -1.49 43.28
C ARG A 381 -19.73 -1.55 43.60
N GLY A 382 -19.12 -0.42 43.95
CA GLY A 382 -17.75 -0.36 44.46
C GLY A 382 -16.66 0.00 43.43
N LEU A 383 -17.02 0.25 42.17
CA LEU A 383 -16.13 0.89 41.19
C LEU A 383 -16.57 2.34 40.94
N GLN A 384 -15.62 3.27 41.00
CA GLN A 384 -15.81 4.65 40.56
C GLN A 384 -15.83 4.71 39.02
N LEU A 385 -16.61 5.67 38.50
CA LEU A 385 -16.77 5.98 37.07
C LEU A 385 -15.54 6.63 36.46
#